data_AF-A0A194YJR4-F1
#
_entry.id   AF-A0A194YJR4-F1
#
_cell.length_a   1.000
_cell.length_b   1.000
_cell.length_c   1.000
_cell.angle_alpha   90.00
_cell.angle_beta   90.00
_cell.angle_gamma   90.00
#
_symmetry.space_group_name_H-M   'P 1'
#
loop_
_entity.id
_entity.type
_entity.pdbx_description
1 polymer ?
#
loop_
_entity_poly.entity_id
_entity_poly.type
_entity_poly.pdbx_seq_one_letter_code
_entity_poly.pdbx_strand_id
1 'polypeptide(L)'
;MISYILLWISFHFRSHQHPGKTESTQVENFLECKTPKIRIKFCSEQEGYDFYNAYARAKGFSIRRSSSHNVKNTTTIKNKTFCCSRQGIWGPDKREEESSNCSKPKTRCMCQARMKISLRDGFYYIYEFEPIAQAKHII
;
A
#
# COMPACT_ATOMS: atom_id res chain seq x y z
N MET A 1 34.33 57.93 20.11
CA MET A 1 33.46 58.26 18.95
C MET A 1 34.02 57.54 17.74
N ILE A 2 33.15 56.91 16.93
CA ILE A 2 33.47 55.91 15.88
C ILE A 2 33.83 54.57 16.54
N SER A 3 33.10 53.45 16.40
CA SER A 3 32.14 53.04 15.37
C SER A 3 31.32 51.86 15.90
N TYR A 4 30.12 52.16 16.42
CA TYR A 4 29.03 51.19 16.65
C TYR A 4 28.45 50.62 15.34
N ILE A 5 29.32 50.28 14.37
CA ILE A 5 28.94 49.82 13.02
C ILE A 5 29.34 48.34 12.81
N LEU A 6 30.22 47.77 13.65
CA LEU A 6 30.57 46.35 13.60
C LEU A 6 29.68 45.43 14.45
N LEU A 7 28.63 45.96 15.10
CA LEU A 7 27.62 45.18 15.83
C LEU A 7 26.25 45.13 15.13
N TRP A 8 26.08 45.76 13.96
CA TRP A 8 24.79 45.82 13.26
C TRP A 8 24.67 44.92 12.02
N ILE A 9 25.76 44.33 11.52
CA ILE A 9 25.71 43.44 10.34
C ILE A 9 25.53 41.97 10.71
N SER A 10 25.69 41.58 11.97
CA SER A 10 25.24 40.26 12.45
C SER A 10 23.77 40.23 12.89
N PHE A 11 23.09 41.39 12.90
CA PHE A 11 21.70 41.51 13.33
C PHE A 11 20.69 41.57 12.18
N HIS A 12 21.12 41.49 10.91
CA HIS A 12 20.19 41.61 9.79
C HIS A 12 20.60 40.86 8.51
N PHE A 13 21.01 39.59 8.63
CA PHE A 13 20.93 38.68 7.48
C PHE A 13 20.28 37.35 7.89
N ARG A 14 18.96 37.37 7.71
CA ARG A 14 18.12 36.22 7.35
C ARG A 14 17.79 35.24 8.48
N SER A 15 16.67 35.57 9.11
CA SER A 15 15.58 34.66 9.42
C SER A 15 15.52 33.41 8.54
N HIS A 16 15.18 32.29 9.19
CA HIS A 16 15.07 30.90 8.71
C HIS A 16 16.34 30.04 8.74
N GLN A 17 16.65 29.51 9.93
CA GLN A 17 17.10 28.12 10.03
C GLN A 17 16.00 27.32 10.75
N HIS A 18 15.35 26.44 9.99
CA HIS A 18 14.27 25.58 10.45
C HIS A 18 14.79 24.53 11.46
N PRO A 19 13.98 24.17 12.49
CA PRO A 19 14.22 22.98 13.29
C PRO A 19 13.89 21.73 12.45
N GLY A 20 14.89 21.16 11.78
CA GLY A 20 14.72 20.02 10.86
C GLY A 20 14.71 18.63 11.51
N LYS A 21 13.97 18.41 12.61
CA LYS A 21 13.75 17.07 13.19
C LYS A 21 12.35 16.91 13.79
N THR A 22 11.30 17.03 12.97
CA THR A 22 9.95 16.63 13.39
C THR A 22 9.07 16.23 12.19
N GLU A 23 9.46 15.21 11.43
CA GLU A 23 8.57 14.68 10.37
C GLU A 23 8.75 13.18 10.11
N SER A 24 9.95 12.61 10.27
CA SER A 24 10.20 11.18 10.02
C SER A 24 9.59 10.23 11.07
N THR A 25 9.62 10.60 12.35
CA THR A 25 9.23 9.71 13.46
C THR A 25 7.72 9.46 13.55
N GLN A 26 6.88 10.39 13.08
CA GLN A 26 5.42 10.21 13.11
C GLN A 26 4.91 9.36 11.94
N VAL A 27 5.54 9.47 10.77
CA VAL A 27 5.19 8.68 9.58
C VAL A 27 5.55 7.20 9.77
N GLU A 28 6.69 6.91 10.42
CA GLU A 28 7.11 5.54 10.71
C GLU A 28 6.16 4.83 11.68
N ASN A 29 5.77 5.48 12.79
CA ASN A 29 4.79 4.94 13.74
C ASN A 29 3.40 4.73 13.11
N PHE A 30 3.00 5.60 12.19
CA PHE A 30 1.73 5.50 11.48
C PHE A 30 1.72 4.40 10.41
N LEU A 31 2.87 4.09 9.81
CA LEU A 31 2.98 3.00 8.86
C LEU A 31 3.06 1.65 9.57
N GLU A 32 3.63 1.62 10.77
CA GLU A 32 3.70 0.42 11.60
C GLU A 32 2.32 -0.01 12.11
N CYS A 33 1.44 0.93 12.46
CA CYS A 33 0.05 0.62 12.83
C CYS A 33 -0.84 0.20 11.65
N LYS A 34 -0.43 0.55 10.42
CA LYS A 34 -1.13 0.18 9.17
C LYS A 34 -0.56 -1.04 8.48
N THR A 35 0.48 -1.66 9.03
CA THR A 35 1.05 -2.87 8.45
C THR A 35 0.17 -4.07 8.81
N PRO A 36 -0.31 -4.85 7.82
CA PRO A 36 -1.09 -6.05 8.09
C PRO A 36 -0.33 -7.05 8.96
N LYS A 37 -1.00 -7.56 9.99
CA LYS A 37 -0.49 -8.61 10.89
C LYS A 37 -1.56 -9.68 11.05
N ILE A 38 -1.12 -10.93 11.21
CA ILE A 38 -2.05 -12.06 11.43
C ILE A 38 -2.87 -11.78 12.70
N ARG A 39 -4.15 -12.19 12.69
CA ARG A 39 -5.13 -12.01 13.77
C ARG A 39 -5.65 -10.59 14.02
N ILE A 40 -5.29 -9.59 13.20
CA ILE A 40 -6.05 -8.32 13.18
C ILE A 40 -7.50 -8.65 12.82
N LYS A 41 -8.46 -8.07 13.55
CA LYS A 41 -9.89 -8.30 13.41
C LYS A 41 -10.56 -7.15 12.64
N PHE A 42 -11.61 -7.50 11.91
CA PHE A 42 -12.49 -6.57 11.21
C PHE A 42 -13.94 -7.01 11.41
N CYS A 43 -14.84 -6.04 11.50
CA CYS A 43 -16.28 -6.27 11.59
C CYS A 43 -16.89 -6.61 10.22
N SER A 44 -16.22 -6.28 9.12
CA SER A 44 -16.70 -6.56 7.76
C SER A 44 -15.58 -6.88 6.76
N GLU A 45 -15.94 -7.48 5.62
CA GLU A 45 -15.01 -7.67 4.49
C GLU A 45 -14.51 -6.33 3.94
N GLN A 46 -15.39 -5.34 3.90
CA GLN A 46 -15.10 -4.00 3.38
C GLN A 46 -14.06 -3.28 4.26
N GLU A 47 -14.18 -3.38 5.58
CA GLU A 47 -13.20 -2.82 6.50
C GLU A 47 -11.81 -3.45 6.31
N GLY A 48 -11.75 -4.78 6.13
CA GLY A 48 -10.51 -5.47 5.78
C GLY A 48 -9.93 -5.00 4.43
N TYR A 49 -10.80 -4.73 3.44
CA TYR A 49 -10.38 -4.17 2.15
C TYR A 49 -9.79 -2.77 2.33
N ASP A 50 -10.46 -1.87 3.05
CA ASP A 50 -10.03 -0.49 3.24
C ASP A 50 -8.71 -0.40 4.02
N PHE A 51 -8.55 -1.25 5.05
CA PHE A 51 -7.30 -1.41 5.78
C PHE A 51 -6.14 -1.80 4.85
N TYR A 52 -6.31 -2.83 4.01
CA TYR A 52 -5.25 -3.26 3.10
C TYR A 52 -5.01 -2.27 1.96
N ASN A 53 -6.04 -1.56 1.51
CA ASN A 53 -5.91 -0.51 0.51
C ASN A 53 -5.08 0.67 1.05
N ALA A 54 -5.28 1.05 2.31
CA ALA A 54 -4.48 2.09 2.96
C ALA A 54 -3.00 1.67 3.06
N TYR A 55 -2.73 0.43 3.46
CA TYR A 55 -1.38 -0.14 3.45
C TYR A 55 -0.76 -0.11 2.05
N ALA A 56 -1.50 -0.58 1.04
CA ALA A 56 -1.03 -0.67 -0.32
C ALA A 56 -0.67 0.70 -0.90
N ARG A 57 -1.53 1.70 -0.68
CA ARG A 57 -1.27 3.08 -1.09
C ARG A 57 0.01 3.63 -0.45
N ALA A 58 0.20 3.39 0.85
CA ALA A 58 1.41 3.82 1.55
C ALA A 58 2.68 3.09 1.08
N LYS A 59 2.53 1.87 0.54
CA LYS A 59 3.62 1.08 -0.05
C LYS A 59 3.74 1.22 -1.58
N GLY A 60 3.00 2.14 -2.20
CA GLY A 60 3.13 2.45 -3.62
C GLY A 60 2.49 1.42 -4.58
N PHE A 61 1.44 0.73 -4.16
CA PHE A 61 0.68 -0.16 -5.04
C PHE A 61 -0.84 -0.05 -4.81
N SER A 62 -1.61 -0.60 -5.74
CA SER A 62 -3.06 -0.72 -5.62
C SER A 62 -3.48 -2.17 -5.49
N ILE A 63 -4.64 -2.42 -4.91
CA ILE A 63 -5.16 -3.76 -4.66
C ILE A 63 -6.39 -4.07 -5.54
N ARG A 64 -6.69 -5.35 -5.68
CA ARG A 64 -7.94 -5.85 -6.25
C ARG A 64 -8.51 -6.96 -5.39
N ARG A 65 -9.82 -7.18 -5.51
CA ARG A 65 -10.48 -8.38 -4.98
C ARG A 65 -10.16 -9.57 -5.88
N SER A 66 -9.64 -10.64 -5.29
CA SER A 66 -9.26 -11.86 -6.00
C SER A 66 -10.26 -12.97 -5.70
N SER A 67 -9.83 -14.09 -5.10
CA SER A 67 -10.73 -15.20 -4.74
C SER A 67 -11.62 -14.90 -3.54
N SER A 68 -12.80 -15.50 -3.54
CA SER A 68 -13.71 -15.59 -2.39
C SER A 68 -14.29 -16.99 -2.26
N HIS A 69 -14.51 -17.43 -1.03
CA HIS A 69 -15.28 -18.62 -0.72
C HIS A 69 -16.41 -18.23 0.20
N ASN A 70 -17.63 -18.61 -0.13
CA ASN A 70 -18.80 -18.32 0.70
C ASN A 70 -19.05 -19.46 1.69
N VAL A 71 -19.75 -19.16 2.78
CA VAL A 71 -20.34 -20.19 3.63
C VAL A 71 -21.41 -20.91 2.80
N LYS A 72 -21.47 -22.25 2.88
CA LYS A 72 -22.40 -23.07 2.09
C LYS A 72 -23.83 -22.55 2.23
N ASN A 73 -24.54 -22.44 1.11
CA ASN A 73 -25.94 -22.02 1.04
C ASN A 73 -26.21 -20.59 1.58
N THR A 74 -25.20 -19.73 1.63
CA THR A 74 -25.36 -18.33 2.05
C THR A 74 -24.58 -17.39 1.13
N THR A 75 -24.90 -16.11 1.16
CA THR A 75 -24.13 -15.03 0.51
C THR A 75 -22.94 -14.56 1.34
N THR A 76 -22.83 -15.03 2.58
CA THR A 76 -21.77 -14.64 3.51
C THR A 76 -20.40 -15.16 3.04
N ILE A 77 -19.45 -14.24 2.87
CA ILE A 77 -18.09 -14.58 2.48
C ILE A 77 -17.38 -15.23 3.68
N LYS A 78 -17.00 -16.50 3.57
CA LYS A 78 -16.19 -17.21 4.56
C LYS A 78 -14.73 -16.77 4.48
N ASN A 79 -14.15 -16.76 3.28
CA ASN A 79 -12.76 -16.38 3.04
C ASN A 79 -12.69 -15.38 1.88
N LYS A 80 -11.81 -14.39 1.98
CA LYS A 80 -11.53 -13.42 0.91
C LYS A 80 -10.04 -13.21 0.74
N THR A 81 -9.60 -13.10 -0.51
CA THR A 81 -8.22 -12.74 -0.88
C THR A 81 -8.20 -11.38 -1.54
N PHE A 82 -7.35 -10.49 -1.04
CA PHE A 82 -6.98 -9.22 -1.66
C PHE A 82 -5.55 -9.32 -2.18
N CYS A 83 -5.29 -8.91 -3.41
CA CYS A 83 -3.95 -8.98 -3.99
C CYS A 83 -3.57 -7.69 -4.71
N CYS A 84 -2.28 -7.54 -5.00
CA CYS A 84 -1.80 -6.47 -5.87
C CYS A 84 -2.57 -6.48 -7.21
N SER A 85 -2.93 -5.29 -7.71
CA SER A 85 -3.55 -5.11 -9.03
C SER A 85 -2.68 -5.68 -10.15
N ARG A 86 -1.36 -5.56 -10.00
CA ARG A 86 -0.36 -6.10 -10.90
C ARG A 86 -0.06 -7.59 -10.67
N GLN A 87 -0.68 -8.29 -9.73
CA GLN A 87 -0.37 -9.71 -9.48
C GLN A 87 -0.64 -10.60 -10.72
N GLY A 88 0.33 -11.44 -11.04
CA GLY A 88 0.22 -12.55 -11.98
C GLY A 88 1.01 -12.33 -13.27
N ILE A 89 1.06 -13.37 -14.10
CA ILE A 89 1.68 -13.31 -15.42
C ILE A 89 0.58 -13.02 -16.43
N TRP A 90 0.85 -12.11 -17.37
CA TRP A 90 -0.02 -11.98 -18.53
C TRP A 90 0.20 -13.21 -19.42
N GLY A 91 -0.84 -14.01 -19.65
CA GLY A 91 -0.78 -15.13 -20.60
C GLY A 91 -0.50 -14.61 -22.02
N PRO A 92 0.11 -15.41 -22.92
CA PRO A 92 0.45 -14.95 -24.26
C PRO A 92 -0.76 -14.32 -24.94
N ASP A 93 -0.59 -13.11 -25.48
CA ASP A 93 -1.67 -12.42 -26.18
C ASP A 93 -1.87 -13.08 -27.54
N LYS A 94 -3.00 -13.75 -27.72
CA LYS A 94 -3.33 -14.47 -28.96
C LYS A 94 -3.51 -13.55 -30.18
N ARG A 95 -3.41 -12.23 -30.00
CA ARG A 95 -3.56 -11.21 -31.07
C ARG A 95 -2.23 -10.66 -31.57
N GLU A 96 -1.11 -11.12 -31.02
CA GLU A 96 0.23 -10.68 -31.42
C GLU A 96 0.61 -11.12 -32.85
N GLU A 97 -0.17 -11.99 -33.50
CA GLU A 97 0.10 -12.44 -34.87
C GLU A 97 -0.36 -11.43 -35.94
N GLU A 98 -1.29 -10.48 -35.67
CA GLU A 98 -1.94 -9.71 -36.76
C GLU A 98 -2.13 -8.19 -36.57
N SER A 99 -1.74 -7.55 -35.45
CA SER A 99 -1.90 -6.08 -35.37
C SER A 99 -0.77 -5.37 -34.60
N SER A 100 0.01 -4.58 -35.34
CA SER A 100 1.20 -3.87 -34.87
C SER A 100 0.93 -2.52 -34.17
N ASN A 101 -0.32 -2.20 -33.80
CA ASN A 101 -0.63 -0.81 -33.36
C ASN A 101 -1.56 -0.64 -32.15
N CYS A 102 -1.82 -1.67 -31.33
CA CYS A 102 -2.45 -1.45 -30.03
C CYS A 102 -2.19 -2.60 -29.04
N SER A 103 -0.93 -2.92 -28.74
CA SER A 103 -0.62 -3.80 -27.60
C SER A 103 -0.83 -3.00 -26.31
N LYS A 104 -1.84 -3.39 -25.52
CA LYS A 104 -2.08 -2.77 -24.21
C LYS A 104 -0.80 -2.90 -23.37
N PRO A 105 -0.35 -1.85 -22.67
CA PRO A 105 0.83 -1.93 -21.82
C PRO A 105 0.68 -3.08 -20.83
N LYS A 106 1.72 -3.91 -20.70
CA LYS A 106 1.72 -5.06 -19.79
C LYS A 106 1.63 -4.55 -18.35
N THR A 107 0.44 -4.62 -17.76
CA THR A 107 0.15 -4.08 -16.42
C THR A 107 0.35 -5.08 -15.28
N ARG A 108 0.48 -6.39 -15.57
CA ARG A 108 0.71 -7.43 -14.56
C ARG A 108 2.18 -7.83 -14.49
N CYS A 109 2.73 -7.88 -13.27
CA CYS A 109 4.06 -8.35 -12.93
C CYS A 109 4.00 -9.54 -11.95
N MET A 110 5.14 -10.17 -11.70
CA MET A 110 5.29 -11.27 -10.74
C MET A 110 5.12 -10.84 -9.26
N CYS A 111 4.34 -9.79 -8.99
CA CYS A 111 4.04 -9.34 -7.63
C CYS A 111 3.13 -10.35 -6.93
N GLN A 112 3.59 -10.84 -5.78
CA GLN A 112 2.88 -11.86 -4.98
C GLN A 112 2.17 -11.27 -3.76
N ALA A 113 2.24 -9.93 -3.57
CA ALA A 113 1.66 -9.24 -2.43
C ALA A 113 0.16 -9.52 -2.31
N ARG A 114 -0.24 -10.05 -1.15
CA ARG A 114 -1.63 -10.46 -0.88
C ARG A 114 -1.94 -10.44 0.61
N MET A 115 -3.20 -10.22 0.93
CA MET A 115 -3.75 -10.37 2.27
C MET A 115 -5.00 -11.26 2.18
N LYS A 116 -5.11 -12.24 3.06
CA LYS A 116 -6.29 -13.11 3.14
C LYS A 116 -6.98 -12.98 4.49
N ILE A 117 -8.29 -12.86 4.45
CA ILE A 117 -9.15 -12.79 5.63
C ILE A 117 -10.13 -13.96 5.66
N SER A 118 -10.48 -14.39 6.86
CA SER A 118 -11.48 -15.44 7.10
C SER A 118 -12.44 -15.04 8.21
N LEU A 119 -13.70 -15.39 8.05
CA LEU A 119 -14.77 -15.19 9.03
C LEU A 119 -14.72 -16.28 10.10
N ARG A 120 -14.60 -15.90 11.38
CA ARG A 120 -14.91 -16.75 12.54
C ARG A 120 -15.57 -15.94 13.64
N ASP A 121 -16.53 -16.56 14.31
CA ASP A 121 -17.24 -15.98 15.46
C ASP A 121 -17.82 -14.59 15.17
N GLY A 122 -18.27 -14.36 13.93
CA GLY A 122 -18.84 -13.09 13.47
C GLY A 122 -17.82 -12.03 13.02
N PHE A 123 -16.52 -12.27 13.19
CA PHE A 123 -15.47 -11.33 12.80
C PHE A 123 -14.57 -11.88 11.69
N TYR A 124 -14.10 -11.00 10.82
CA TYR A 124 -13.04 -11.32 9.88
C TYR A 124 -11.68 -11.13 10.55
N TYR A 125 -10.73 -11.99 10.25
CA TYR A 125 -9.34 -11.77 10.67
C TYR A 125 -8.35 -12.17 9.59
N ILE A 126 -7.18 -11.53 9.61
CA ILE A 126 -6.09 -11.87 8.72
C ILE A 126 -5.51 -13.22 9.13
N TYR A 127 -5.51 -14.19 8.22
CA TYR A 127 -4.87 -15.50 8.44
C TYR A 127 -3.63 -15.72 7.57
N GLU A 128 -3.45 -14.92 6.53
CA GLU A 128 -2.27 -14.96 5.66
C GLU A 128 -1.96 -13.56 5.15
N PHE A 129 -0.68 -13.19 5.19
CA PHE A 129 -0.20 -11.92 4.67
C PHE A 129 1.15 -12.10 3.98
N GLU A 130 1.23 -11.63 2.74
CA GLU A 130 2.44 -11.53 1.95
C GLU A 130 2.67 -10.04 1.63
N PRO A 131 3.73 -9.42 2.14
CA PRO A 131 4.03 -8.02 1.85
C PRO A 131 4.46 -7.85 0.39
N ILE A 132 4.55 -6.59 -0.05
CA ILE A 132 5.14 -6.28 -1.34
C ILE A 132 6.66 -6.48 -1.28
N ALA A 133 7.20 -7.24 -2.22
CA ALA A 133 8.65 -7.32 -2.42
C ALA A 133 9.10 -6.08 -3.20
N GLN A 134 9.92 -5.23 -2.58
CA GLN A 134 10.38 -3.95 -3.15
C GLN A 134 11.00 -4.12 -4.56
N ALA A 135 11.72 -5.22 -4.80
CA ALA A 135 12.36 -5.51 -6.09
C ALA A 135 11.39 -5.85 -7.25
N LYS A 136 10.10 -6.12 -6.99
CA LYS A 136 9.14 -6.59 -8.01
C LYS A 136 8.19 -5.49 -8.51
N HIS A 137 8.44 -4.24 -8.12
CA HIS A 137 7.63 -3.06 -8.43
C HIS A 137 8.47 -1.93 -9.05
N ILE A 138 9.46 -2.29 -9.88
CA ILE A 138 10.14 -1.33 -10.75
C ILE A 138 9.13 -0.89 -11.82
N ILE A 139 8.87 0.41 -11.86
CA ILE A 139 8.07 1.09 -12.91
C ILE A 139 8.90 1.16 -14.18
#